data_AF-A0A6G9VNM7-F1
#
_entry.id   AF-A0A6G9VNM7-F1
#
_cell.length_a   1.000
_cell.length_b   1.000
_cell.length_c   1.000
_cell.angle_alpha   90.00
_cell.angle_beta   90.00
_cell.angle_gamma   90.00
#
_symmetry.space_group_name_H-M   'P 1'
#
loop_
_entity.id
_entity.type
_entity.pdbx_description
1 polymer ?
#
loop_
_entity_poly.entity_id
_entity_poly.type
_entity_poly.pdbx_seq_one_letter_code
_entity_poly.pdbx_strand_id
1 'polypeptide(L)'
;MNTNYTAEMALLLKNLAIQLGTLLENIKNEHTVLSIISLLTLSFMYGLVHAAGPGHGKTLVASYFTSNDKNYKKALSLSFMIATVHTFSALILTYVLYYLFQNIFSVAILNIADIATKISGALIISIGVYLLYGKYKHYKSTKTLQWSTQKIASCNCASCKTQNSTDVALVLAAGLIPCPGTITVFLFSISLGLYWIGFLSAVVMSLGMSSIIAITALASVKIRNSSKNRYSKLLKYLDFGATFIIIILGLILILN
;
A
#
# COMPACT_ATOMS: atom_id res chain seq x y z
N MET A 1 9.00 19.28 -9.04
CA MET A 1 9.40 18.02 -9.70
C MET A 1 8.50 17.83 -10.91
N ASN A 2 9.09 17.58 -12.07
CA ASN A 2 8.46 17.59 -13.39
C ASN A 2 7.31 16.55 -13.46
N THR A 3 6.08 17.01 -13.71
CA THR A 3 4.84 16.20 -13.79
C THR A 3 4.92 15.08 -14.83
N ASN A 4 5.83 15.19 -15.78
CA ASN A 4 6.05 14.19 -16.83
C ASN A 4 6.61 12.86 -16.27
N TYR A 5 7.53 12.89 -15.30
CA TYR A 5 8.15 11.65 -14.79
C TYR A 5 7.15 10.76 -14.04
N THR A 6 6.24 11.36 -13.28
CA THR A 6 5.20 10.61 -12.57
C THR A 6 4.20 9.97 -13.52
N ALA A 7 3.87 10.65 -14.62
CA ALA A 7 2.98 10.13 -15.65
C ALA A 7 3.65 8.99 -16.44
N GLU A 8 4.91 9.14 -16.82
CA GLU A 8 5.68 8.09 -17.50
C GLU A 8 5.83 6.83 -16.66
N MET A 9 6.12 6.97 -15.36
CA MET A 9 6.21 5.82 -14.44
C MET A 9 4.86 5.11 -14.26
N ALA A 10 3.76 5.84 -14.17
CA ALA A 10 2.42 5.26 -14.08
C ALA A 10 2.05 4.49 -15.37
N LEU A 11 2.39 5.05 -16.54
CA LEU A 11 2.20 4.39 -17.83
C LEU A 11 3.04 3.11 -17.94
N LEU A 12 4.29 3.16 -17.49
CA LEU A 12 5.20 2.01 -17.48
C LEU A 12 4.63 0.89 -16.58
N LEU A 13 4.17 1.22 -15.37
CA LEU A 13 3.52 0.26 -14.47
C LEU A 13 2.25 -0.35 -15.07
N LYS A 14 1.43 0.46 -15.75
CA LYS A 14 0.23 -0.02 -16.44
C LYS A 14 0.59 -1.01 -17.56
N ASN A 15 1.59 -0.68 -18.38
CA ASN A 15 2.04 -1.54 -19.48
C ASN A 15 2.61 -2.87 -18.97
N LEU A 16 3.41 -2.85 -17.91
CA LEU A 16 3.91 -4.06 -17.25
C LEU A 16 2.77 -4.95 -16.73
N ALA A 17 1.77 -4.36 -16.08
CA ALA A 17 0.61 -5.10 -15.55
C ALA A 17 -0.21 -5.75 -16.68
N ILE A 18 -0.38 -5.05 -17.81
CA ILE A 18 -1.04 -5.60 -19.00
C ILE A 18 -0.24 -6.79 -19.57
N GLN A 19 1.08 -6.64 -19.71
CA GLN A 19 1.95 -7.72 -20.19
C GLN A 19 1.96 -8.94 -19.25
N LEU A 20 1.85 -8.75 -17.94
CA LEU A 20 1.66 -9.83 -16.98
C LEU A 20 0.36 -10.60 -17.25
N GLY A 21 -0.74 -9.88 -17.55
CA GLY A 21 -2.02 -10.49 -17.93
C GLY A 21 -1.93 -11.31 -19.21
N THR A 22 -1.30 -10.78 -20.26
CA THR A 22 -1.17 -11.50 -21.55
C THR A 22 -0.30 -12.74 -21.42
N LEU A 23 0.77 -12.71 -20.61
CA LEU A 23 1.57 -13.91 -20.36
C LEU A 23 0.84 -14.96 -19.55
N LEU A 24 -0.01 -14.56 -18.58
CA LEU A 24 -0.87 -15.50 -17.86
C LEU A 24 -1.83 -16.22 -18.82
N GLU A 25 -2.41 -15.50 -19.77
CA GLU A 25 -3.28 -16.07 -20.80
C GLU A 25 -2.53 -17.04 -21.72
N ASN A 26 -1.33 -16.68 -22.18
CA ASN A 26 -0.47 -17.57 -22.98
C ASN A 26 -0.08 -18.84 -22.22
N ILE A 27 0.21 -18.74 -20.92
CA ILE A 27 0.53 -19.90 -20.07
C ILE A 27 -0.67 -20.85 -19.96
N LYS A 28 -1.89 -20.31 -19.90
CA LYS A 28 -3.11 -21.13 -19.85
C LYS A 28 -3.32 -21.92 -21.14
N ASN A 29 -2.96 -21.36 -22.29
CA ASN A 29 -3.26 -21.95 -23.60
C ASN A 29 -2.15 -22.89 -24.11
N GLU A 30 -0.87 -22.54 -23.92
CA GLU A 30 0.25 -23.23 -24.57
C GLU A 30 1.29 -23.83 -23.59
N HIS A 31 1.13 -23.62 -22.27
CA HIS A 31 1.98 -24.15 -21.18
C HIS A 31 3.50 -24.09 -21.44
N THR A 32 3.99 -23.07 -22.15
CA THR A 32 5.41 -22.98 -22.51
C THR A 32 6.26 -22.51 -21.32
N VAL A 33 7.36 -23.22 -21.05
CA VAL A 33 8.33 -22.87 -19.97
C VAL A 33 8.86 -21.45 -20.12
N LEU A 34 9.08 -21.00 -21.37
CA LEU A 34 9.55 -19.65 -21.66
C LEU A 34 8.58 -18.57 -21.17
N SER A 35 7.27 -18.81 -21.28
CA SER A 35 6.22 -17.88 -20.82
C SER A 35 6.22 -17.76 -19.31
N ILE A 36 6.46 -18.87 -18.58
CA ILE A 36 6.58 -18.86 -17.12
C ILE A 36 7.82 -18.08 -16.68
N ILE A 37 8.98 -18.32 -17.29
CA ILE A 37 10.21 -17.58 -16.97
C ILE A 37 10.06 -16.08 -17.26
N SER A 38 9.46 -15.75 -18.40
CA SER A 38 9.16 -14.37 -18.80
C SER A 38 8.21 -13.70 -17.81
N LEU A 39 7.17 -14.41 -17.36
CA LEU A 39 6.22 -13.94 -16.36
C LEU A 39 6.91 -13.67 -15.01
N LEU A 40 7.76 -14.58 -14.53
CA LEU A 40 8.49 -14.39 -13.28
C LEU A 40 9.45 -13.20 -13.38
N THR A 41 10.15 -13.06 -14.50
CA THR A 41 11.04 -11.94 -14.76
C THR A 41 10.28 -10.61 -14.77
N LEU A 42 9.15 -10.56 -15.47
CA LEU A 42 8.28 -9.38 -15.51
C LEU A 42 7.64 -9.09 -14.16
N SER A 43 7.31 -10.11 -13.37
CA SER A 43 6.79 -9.95 -12.01
C SER A 43 7.84 -9.37 -11.06
N PHE A 44 9.09 -9.81 -11.18
CA PHE A 44 10.23 -9.22 -10.47
C PHE A 44 10.43 -7.76 -10.87
N MET A 45 10.47 -7.47 -12.17
CA MET A 45 10.58 -6.10 -12.70
C MET A 45 9.43 -5.21 -12.26
N TYR A 46 8.20 -5.71 -12.31
CA TYR A 46 7.02 -5.02 -11.80
C TYR A 46 7.20 -4.71 -10.31
N GLY A 47 7.67 -5.66 -9.51
CA GLY A 47 8.02 -5.43 -8.10
C GLY A 47 9.07 -4.34 -7.92
N LEU A 48 10.13 -4.30 -8.72
CA LEU A 48 11.15 -3.24 -8.66
C LEU A 48 10.55 -1.87 -8.98
N VAL A 49 9.88 -1.73 -10.13
CA VAL A 49 9.34 -0.45 -10.60
C VAL A 49 8.25 0.03 -9.65
N HIS A 50 7.38 -0.88 -9.19
CA HIS A 50 6.32 -0.57 -8.24
C HIS A 50 6.91 -0.09 -6.90
N ALA A 51 7.97 -0.75 -6.44
CA ALA A 51 8.67 -0.32 -5.25
C ALA A 51 9.55 0.93 -5.44
N ALA A 52 9.85 1.34 -6.66
CA ALA A 52 10.59 2.57 -6.94
C ALA A 52 9.67 3.80 -7.09
N GLY A 53 8.39 3.59 -7.42
CA GLY A 53 7.41 4.67 -7.60
C GLY A 53 7.16 5.50 -6.32
N PRO A 54 6.70 6.75 -6.43
CA PRO A 54 6.34 7.57 -5.27
C PRO A 54 5.15 6.97 -4.50
N GLY A 55 5.24 6.84 -3.17
CA GLY A 55 4.15 6.28 -2.37
C GLY A 55 4.35 6.37 -0.86
N HIS A 56 3.23 6.40 -0.12
CA HIS A 56 3.16 6.59 1.34
C HIS A 56 4.08 5.66 2.14
N GLY A 57 4.13 4.37 1.77
CA GLY A 57 4.90 3.36 2.50
C GLY A 57 6.41 3.63 2.49
N LYS A 58 6.95 4.26 1.45
CA LYS A 58 8.40 4.53 1.33
C LYS A 58 8.83 5.66 2.25
N THR A 59 7.98 6.69 2.39
CA THR A 59 8.20 7.80 3.32
C THR A 59 8.08 7.33 4.77
N LEU A 60 7.11 6.45 5.07
CA LEU A 60 6.98 5.85 6.40
C LEU A 60 8.24 5.05 6.79
N VAL A 61 8.74 4.21 5.88
CA VAL A 61 9.97 3.43 6.08
C VAL A 61 11.19 4.34 6.23
N ALA A 62 11.34 5.36 5.38
CA ALA A 62 12.44 6.31 5.47
C ALA A 62 12.43 7.10 6.79
N SER A 63 11.26 7.58 7.23
CA SER A 63 11.09 8.29 8.51
C SER A 63 11.40 7.38 9.71
N TYR A 64 10.95 6.13 9.66
CA TYR A 64 11.24 5.11 10.66
C TYR A 64 12.75 4.88 10.80
N PHE A 65 13.44 4.60 9.69
CA PHE A 65 14.89 4.39 9.69
C PHE A 65 15.70 5.68 9.78
N THR A 66 15.07 6.84 9.85
CA THR A 66 15.74 8.09 10.23
C THR A 66 15.61 8.32 11.74
N SER A 67 14.55 7.81 12.38
CA SER A 67 14.25 8.05 13.79
C SER A 67 14.65 6.90 14.74
N ASN A 68 14.77 5.66 14.26
CA ASN A 68 15.09 4.47 15.06
C ASN A 68 16.53 3.94 14.85
N ASP A 69 17.03 3.12 15.77
CA ASP A 69 18.44 2.68 15.88
C ASP A 69 19.14 2.20 14.59
N LYS A 70 20.48 2.32 14.57
CA LYS A 70 21.38 2.26 13.39
C LYS A 70 21.58 0.86 12.78
N ASN A 71 20.68 -0.09 12.99
CA ASN A 71 20.96 -1.48 12.66
C ASN A 71 20.63 -1.82 11.19
N TYR A 72 21.65 -1.95 10.35
CA TYR A 72 21.51 -2.33 8.93
C TYR A 72 20.83 -3.69 8.72
N LYS A 73 21.08 -4.67 9.61
CA LYS A 73 20.41 -5.98 9.54
C LYS A 73 18.90 -5.85 9.79
N LYS A 74 18.53 -4.96 10.71
CA LYS A 74 17.14 -4.66 11.04
C LYS A 74 16.44 -3.95 9.87
N ALA A 75 17.14 -3.03 9.20
CA ALA A 75 16.65 -2.39 7.99
C ALA A 75 16.31 -3.40 6.88
N LEU A 76 17.24 -4.33 6.61
CA LEU A 76 17.02 -5.37 5.61
C LEU A 76 15.85 -6.29 5.96
N SER A 77 15.79 -6.77 7.21
CA SER A 77 14.73 -7.67 7.67
C SER A 77 13.34 -7.03 7.62
N LEU A 78 13.22 -5.77 8.03
CA LEU A 78 11.95 -5.04 7.98
C LEU A 78 11.51 -4.75 6.55
N SER A 79 12.43 -4.36 5.66
CA SER A 79 12.11 -4.14 4.25
C SER A 79 11.55 -5.42 3.59
N PHE A 80 12.11 -6.58 3.92
CA PHE A 80 11.62 -7.87 3.47
C PHE A 80 10.24 -8.21 4.06
N MET A 81 10.04 -7.99 5.38
CA MET A 81 8.74 -8.20 6.03
C MET A 81 7.63 -7.30 5.46
N ILE A 82 7.94 -6.05 5.15
CA ILE A 82 6.98 -5.12 4.53
C ILE A 82 6.58 -5.61 3.14
N ALA A 83 7.55 -5.98 2.30
CA ALA A 83 7.27 -6.47 0.94
C ALA A 83 6.44 -7.76 0.94
N THR A 84 6.75 -8.68 1.85
CA THR A 84 6.00 -9.94 2.00
C THR A 84 4.58 -9.69 2.52
N VAL A 85 4.40 -8.89 3.57
CA VAL A 85 3.05 -8.56 4.05
C VAL A 85 2.23 -7.82 2.97
N HIS A 86 2.86 -6.96 2.17
CA HIS A 86 2.20 -6.29 1.03
C HIS A 86 1.72 -7.25 -0.06
N THR A 87 2.59 -8.15 -0.52
CA THR A 87 2.25 -9.13 -1.56
C THR A 87 1.22 -10.15 -1.10
N PHE A 88 1.41 -10.71 0.09
CA PHE A 88 0.55 -11.78 0.59
C PHE A 88 -0.78 -11.24 1.08
N SER A 89 -0.84 -10.05 1.67
CA SER A 89 -2.13 -9.43 1.99
C SER A 89 -2.94 -9.13 0.73
N ALA A 90 -2.30 -8.68 -0.36
CA ALA A 90 -2.93 -8.53 -1.67
C ALA A 90 -3.46 -9.85 -2.21
N LEU A 91 -2.63 -10.91 -2.19
CA LEU A 91 -3.03 -12.23 -2.67
C LEU A 91 -4.22 -12.80 -1.88
N ILE A 92 -4.15 -12.74 -0.54
CA ILE A 92 -5.23 -13.20 0.34
C ILE A 92 -6.50 -12.37 0.12
N LEU A 93 -6.38 -11.04 0.08
CA LEU A 93 -7.51 -10.15 -0.18
C LEU A 93 -8.17 -10.49 -1.53
N THR A 94 -7.39 -10.70 -2.59
CA THR A 94 -7.91 -11.05 -3.90
C THR A 94 -8.63 -12.40 -3.89
N TYR A 95 -8.12 -13.41 -3.19
CA TYR A 95 -8.82 -14.69 -3.02
C TYR A 95 -10.16 -14.50 -2.29
N VAL A 96 -10.15 -13.75 -1.18
CA VAL A 96 -11.36 -13.45 -0.41
C VAL A 96 -12.36 -12.73 -1.29
N LEU A 97 -11.95 -11.68 -2.02
CA LEU A 97 -12.81 -10.97 -2.95
C LEU A 97 -13.37 -11.92 -4.01
N TYR A 98 -12.53 -12.71 -4.70
CA TYR A 98 -12.99 -13.63 -5.75
C TYR A 98 -14.06 -14.61 -5.28
N TYR A 99 -13.86 -15.26 -4.13
CA TYR A 99 -14.85 -16.21 -3.59
C TYR A 99 -16.09 -15.53 -3.00
N LEU A 100 -15.93 -14.35 -2.38
CA LEU A 100 -17.08 -13.53 -1.99
C LEU A 100 -17.92 -13.18 -3.22
N PHE A 101 -17.29 -12.74 -4.32
CA PHE A 101 -17.99 -12.41 -5.56
C PHE A 101 -18.71 -13.63 -6.15
N GLN A 102 -18.10 -14.82 -6.19
CA GLN A 102 -18.80 -16.02 -6.67
C GLN A 102 -20.00 -16.40 -5.79
N ASN A 103 -19.84 -16.38 -4.47
CA ASN A 103 -20.89 -16.77 -3.52
C ASN A 103 -22.04 -15.75 -3.43
N ILE A 104 -21.77 -14.48 -3.73
CA ILE A 104 -22.79 -13.42 -3.77
C ILE A 104 -23.53 -13.40 -5.13
N PHE A 105 -22.98 -14.02 -6.19
CA PHE A 105 -23.52 -13.96 -7.57
C PHE A 105 -24.27 -15.19 -8.09
N SER A 106 -24.38 -16.30 -7.34
CA SER A 106 -25.05 -17.51 -7.85
C SER A 106 -26.55 -17.61 -7.57
N VAL A 107 -27.18 -16.60 -6.95
CA VAL A 107 -28.63 -16.63 -6.70
C VAL A 107 -29.31 -15.35 -7.22
N ALA A 108 -30.03 -15.50 -8.34
CA ALA A 108 -31.12 -14.65 -8.82
C ALA A 108 -30.79 -13.20 -9.24
N ILE A 109 -30.06 -13.05 -10.35
CA ILE A 109 -29.98 -11.78 -11.10
C ILE A 109 -31.15 -11.69 -12.06
N LEU A 110 -32.28 -11.18 -11.60
CA LEU A 110 -33.10 -10.22 -12.37
C LEU A 110 -33.99 -9.40 -11.41
N ASN A 111 -34.36 -9.93 -10.23
CA ASN A 111 -35.29 -9.25 -9.31
C ASN A 111 -34.67 -8.69 -8.01
N ILE A 112 -33.45 -9.09 -7.64
CA ILE A 112 -32.85 -8.75 -6.33
C ILE A 112 -31.98 -7.49 -6.39
N ALA A 113 -31.34 -7.21 -7.53
CA ALA A 113 -30.51 -6.01 -7.70
C ALA A 113 -31.32 -4.72 -7.47
N ASP A 114 -32.58 -4.69 -7.91
CA ASP A 114 -33.49 -3.56 -7.69
C ASP A 114 -33.90 -3.40 -6.21
N ILE A 115 -34.17 -4.51 -5.51
CA ILE A 115 -34.51 -4.50 -4.08
C ILE A 115 -33.28 -4.11 -3.24
N ALA A 116 -32.11 -4.66 -3.56
CA ALA A 116 -30.87 -4.40 -2.85
C ALA A 116 -30.43 -2.94 -3.01
N THR A 117 -30.63 -2.36 -4.19
CA THR A 117 -30.35 -0.94 -4.46
C THR A 117 -31.31 -0.03 -3.69
N LYS A 118 -32.58 -0.39 -3.55
CA LYS A 118 -33.55 0.36 -2.72
C LYS A 118 -33.22 0.29 -1.23
N ILE A 119 -32.80 -0.87 -0.73
CA ILE A 119 -32.43 -1.06 0.69
C ILE A 119 -31.13 -0.32 1.02
N SER A 120 -30.12 -0.39 0.14
CA SER A 120 -28.86 0.32 0.36
C SER A 120 -29.05 1.83 0.31
N GLY A 121 -29.87 2.35 -0.60
CA GLY A 121 -30.27 3.76 -0.65
C GLY A 121 -30.94 4.22 0.65
N ALA A 122 -31.87 3.43 1.20
CA ALA A 122 -32.54 3.75 2.46
C ALA A 122 -31.57 3.78 3.66
N LEU A 123 -30.62 2.83 3.72
CA LEU A 123 -29.58 2.82 4.76
C LEU A 123 -28.64 4.03 4.66
N ILE A 124 -28.22 4.39 3.45
CA ILE A 124 -27.34 5.55 3.22
C ILE A 124 -28.05 6.85 3.65
N ILE A 125 -29.33 7.01 3.32
CA ILE A 125 -30.14 8.17 3.75
C ILE A 125 -30.23 8.21 5.28
N SER A 126 -30.49 7.06 5.93
CA SER A 126 -30.58 6.97 7.39
C SER A 126 -29.26 7.36 8.08
N ILE A 127 -28.13 6.87 7.55
CA ILE A 127 -26.79 7.22 8.04
C ILE A 127 -26.50 8.72 7.84
N GLY A 128 -26.88 9.28 6.67
CA GLY A 128 -26.74 10.70 6.38
C GLY A 128 -27.53 11.59 7.35
N VAL A 129 -28.78 11.20 7.67
CA VAL A 129 -29.64 11.90 8.64
C VAL A 129 -29.05 11.81 10.05
N TYR A 130 -28.54 10.65 10.46
CA TYR A 130 -27.89 10.46 11.77
C TYR A 130 -26.65 11.36 11.92
N LEU A 131 -25.80 11.43 10.89
CA LEU A 131 -24.60 12.28 10.90
C LEU A 131 -24.94 13.78 10.90
N LEU A 132 -25.98 14.20 10.16
CA LEU A 132 -26.51 15.56 10.18
C LEU A 132 -27.03 15.95 11.56
N TYR A 133 -27.76 15.04 12.22
CA TYR A 133 -28.25 15.25 13.57
C TYR A 133 -27.11 15.37 14.60
N GLY A 134 -26.07 14.53 14.48
CA GLY A 134 -24.87 14.61 15.32
C GLY A 134 -24.11 15.94 15.15
N LYS A 135 -24.02 16.44 13.91
CA LYS A 135 -23.35 17.72 13.61
C LYS A 135 -24.17 18.93 14.10
N TYR A 136 -25.50 18.89 13.97
CA TYR A 136 -26.39 19.91 14.50
C TYR A 136 -26.33 20.00 16.04
N LYS A 137 -26.23 18.86 16.73
CA LYS A 137 -26.10 18.79 18.18
C LYS A 137 -24.76 19.34 18.69
N HIS A 138 -23.67 19.11 17.96
CA HIS A 138 -22.33 19.62 18.32
C HIS A 138 -22.11 21.10 18.00
N TYR A 139 -22.80 21.68 17.02
CA TYR A 139 -22.70 23.11 16.71
C TYR A 139 -23.32 24.02 17.78
N LYS A 140 -24.20 23.46 18.63
CA LYS A 140 -24.79 24.19 19.77
C LYS A 140 -23.92 24.15 21.04
N SER A 141 -22.78 23.45 21.03
CA SER A 141 -21.93 23.29 22.22
C SER A 141 -20.43 23.24 21.89
N THR A 142 -19.82 24.41 21.70
CA THR A 142 -18.36 24.55 21.81
C THR A 142 -18.00 25.90 22.42
N LYS A 143 -17.86 25.90 23.75
CA LYS A 143 -16.92 26.79 24.44
C LYS A 143 -15.50 26.29 24.16
N THR A 144 -14.68 27.22 23.67
CA THR A 144 -13.21 27.25 23.54
C THR A 144 -12.41 26.16 24.25
N LEU A 145 -11.54 25.46 23.51
CA LEU A 145 -10.42 24.70 24.07
C LEU A 145 -9.12 25.04 23.33
N GLN A 146 -8.17 25.50 24.13
CA GLN A 146 -6.87 26.06 23.76
C GLN A 146 -5.81 24.96 23.83
N TRP A 147 -5.03 24.78 22.76
CA TRP A 147 -4.00 23.73 22.68
C TRP A 147 -2.63 24.30 23.07
N SER A 148 -2.19 24.02 24.30
CA SER A 148 -0.81 24.32 24.75
C SER A 148 0.10 23.13 24.46
N THR A 149 1.21 23.38 23.78
CA THR A 149 2.31 22.44 23.58
C THR A 149 3.21 22.41 24.82
N GLN A 150 3.02 21.42 25.70
CA GLN A 150 3.99 21.11 26.74
C GLN A 150 4.83 19.87 26.37
N LYS A 151 6.15 20.02 26.47
CA LYS A 151 7.13 18.92 26.47
C LYS A 151 6.87 18.03 27.69
N ILE A 152 6.46 16.78 27.46
CA ILE A 152 6.31 15.78 28.52
C ILE A 152 7.68 15.13 28.74
N ALA A 153 8.29 15.45 29.89
CA ALA A 153 9.43 14.72 30.44
C ALA A 153 8.93 13.35 30.97
N SER A 154 9.66 12.28 30.62
CA SER A 154 9.56 10.90 31.13
C SER A 154 8.15 10.28 31.19
N CYS A 155 7.75 9.60 30.11
CA CYS A 155 6.54 8.78 30.07
C CYS A 155 6.88 7.31 30.42
N ASN A 156 6.37 6.81 31.55
CA ASN A 156 6.60 5.44 32.04
C ASN A 156 5.48 4.46 31.62
N CYS A 157 4.99 4.58 30.38
CA CYS A 157 3.91 3.75 29.84
C CYS A 157 4.46 2.46 29.23
N ALA A 158 3.74 1.33 29.39
CA ALA A 158 4.09 0.05 28.75
C ALA A 158 4.22 0.18 27.21
N SER A 159 3.44 1.07 26.60
CA SER A 159 3.49 1.38 25.16
C SER A 159 4.78 2.10 24.73
N CYS A 160 5.52 2.71 25.65
CA CYS A 160 6.80 3.38 25.37
C CYS A 160 8.02 2.47 25.56
N LYS A 161 7.86 1.30 26.21
CA LYS A 161 8.96 0.42 26.59
C LYS A 161 9.28 -0.67 25.54
N THR A 162 8.46 -0.81 24.50
CA THR A 162 8.57 -1.91 23.54
C THR A 162 9.02 -1.42 22.17
N GLN A 163 10.32 -1.45 21.90
CA GLN A 163 10.86 -1.13 20.58
C GLN A 163 10.44 -2.14 19.48
N ASN A 164 10.03 -3.35 19.88
CA ASN A 164 9.52 -4.38 18.97
C ASN A 164 8.08 -4.12 18.52
N SER A 165 7.26 -3.38 19.28
CA SER A 165 5.87 -3.11 18.89
C SER A 165 5.79 -2.08 17.76
N THR A 166 6.75 -1.14 17.71
CA THR A 166 6.83 -0.14 16.64
C THR A 166 7.26 -0.75 15.30
N ASP A 167 8.10 -1.80 15.34
CA ASP A 167 8.50 -2.56 14.16
C ASP A 167 7.29 -3.28 13.52
N VAL A 168 6.52 -4.00 14.35
CA VAL A 168 5.35 -4.75 13.89
C VAL A 168 4.27 -3.80 13.38
N ALA A 169 4.00 -2.70 14.09
CA ALA A 169 3.05 -1.69 13.65
C ALA A 169 3.44 -1.07 12.30
N LEU A 170 4.73 -0.82 12.06
CA LEU A 170 5.21 -0.34 10.76
C LEU A 170 4.97 -1.38 9.66
N VAL A 171 5.32 -2.64 9.91
CA VAL A 171 5.15 -3.73 8.94
C VAL A 171 3.67 -3.88 8.56
N LEU A 172 2.78 -3.88 9.55
CA LEU A 172 1.34 -4.01 9.32
C LEU A 172 0.78 -2.78 8.61
N ALA A 173 1.13 -1.57 9.04
CA ALA A 173 0.61 -0.34 8.43
C ALA A 173 1.08 -0.15 6.98
N ALA A 174 2.35 -0.45 6.70
CA ALA A 174 2.90 -0.33 5.35
C ALA A 174 2.53 -1.51 4.44
N GLY A 175 2.33 -2.70 5.02
CA GLY A 175 2.09 -3.94 4.29
C GLY A 175 0.62 -4.30 4.09
N LEU A 176 -0.30 -3.98 4.99
CA LEU A 176 -1.69 -4.47 4.89
C LEU A 176 -2.56 -3.77 3.84
N ILE A 177 -2.08 -2.64 3.29
CA ILE A 177 -2.82 -1.89 2.26
C ILE A 177 -2.27 -2.33 0.90
N PRO A 178 -2.89 -3.31 0.22
CA PRO A 178 -2.45 -3.74 -1.09
C PRO A 178 -2.75 -2.66 -2.13
N CYS A 179 -1.91 -2.58 -3.16
CA CYS A 179 -2.13 -1.62 -4.23
C CYS A 179 -3.06 -2.20 -5.31
N PRO A 180 -3.87 -1.36 -6.00
CA PRO A 180 -4.79 -1.84 -7.03
C PRO A 180 -4.13 -2.66 -8.14
N GLY A 181 -2.90 -2.32 -8.51
CA GLY A 181 -2.16 -3.03 -9.57
C GLY A 181 -1.69 -4.43 -9.19
N THR A 182 -1.45 -4.72 -7.91
CA THR A 182 -1.13 -6.10 -7.48
C THR A 182 -2.39 -6.96 -7.40
N ILE A 183 -3.51 -6.36 -7.00
CA ILE A 183 -4.82 -7.01 -6.97
C ILE A 183 -5.21 -7.48 -8.38
N THR A 184 -5.04 -6.66 -9.42
CA THR A 184 -5.41 -7.04 -10.79
C THR A 184 -4.61 -8.24 -11.30
N VAL A 185 -3.29 -8.27 -11.07
CA VAL A 185 -2.43 -9.39 -11.49
C VAL A 185 -2.87 -10.70 -10.81
N PHE A 186 -3.12 -10.68 -9.50
CA PHE A 186 -3.60 -11.86 -8.79
C PHE A 186 -5.01 -12.27 -9.21
N LEU A 187 -5.87 -11.29 -9.49
CA LEU A 187 -7.24 -11.55 -9.93
C LEU A 187 -7.25 -12.25 -11.29
N PHE A 188 -6.41 -11.82 -12.24
CA PHE A 188 -6.24 -12.50 -13.53
C PHE A 188 -5.73 -13.92 -13.35
N SER A 189 -4.71 -14.13 -12.52
CA SER A 189 -4.17 -15.47 -12.25
C SER A 189 -5.23 -16.41 -11.66
N ILE A 190 -6.04 -15.93 -10.71
CA ILE A 190 -7.14 -16.68 -10.10
C ILE A 190 -8.25 -16.94 -11.12
N SER A 191 -8.64 -15.93 -11.90
CA SER A 191 -9.68 -16.06 -12.93
C SER A 191 -9.33 -17.04 -14.05
N LEU A 192 -8.04 -17.22 -14.31
CA LEU A 192 -7.53 -18.19 -15.28
C LEU A 192 -7.35 -19.60 -14.69
N GLY A 193 -7.56 -19.78 -13.38
CA GLY A 193 -7.33 -21.04 -12.66
C GLY A 193 -5.86 -21.35 -12.38
N LEU A 194 -4.96 -20.38 -12.62
CA LEU A 194 -3.51 -20.55 -12.50
C LEU A 194 -3.01 -20.16 -11.09
N TYR A 195 -3.58 -20.75 -10.05
CA TYR A 195 -3.32 -20.41 -8.65
C TYR A 195 -1.83 -20.49 -8.27
N TRP A 196 -1.14 -21.55 -8.72
CA TRP A 196 0.28 -21.77 -8.45
C TRP A 196 1.18 -20.72 -9.10
N ILE A 197 0.84 -20.29 -10.33
CA ILE A 197 1.59 -19.24 -11.04
C ILE A 197 1.37 -17.89 -10.37
N GLY A 198 0.15 -17.61 -9.88
CA GLY A 198 -0.15 -16.44 -9.07
C GLY A 198 0.66 -16.40 -7.79
N PHE A 199 0.74 -17.52 -7.07
CA PHE A 199 1.56 -17.62 -5.86
C PHE A 199 3.05 -17.42 -6.16
N LEU A 200 3.58 -18.08 -7.19
CA LEU A 200 4.99 -17.96 -7.56
C LEU A 200 5.35 -16.53 -8.00
N SER A 201 4.46 -15.88 -8.74
CA SER A 201 4.62 -14.47 -9.10
C SER A 201 4.58 -13.57 -7.86
N ALA A 202 3.72 -13.83 -6.87
CA ALA A 202 3.72 -13.08 -5.60
C ALA A 202 5.08 -13.16 -4.88
N VAL A 203 5.69 -14.35 -4.80
CA VAL A 203 7.01 -14.55 -4.18
C VAL A 203 8.08 -13.73 -4.91
N VAL A 204 8.13 -13.84 -6.24
CA VAL A 204 9.13 -13.16 -7.05
C VAL A 204 8.94 -11.64 -7.05
N MET A 205 7.69 -11.16 -7.09
CA MET A 205 7.35 -9.75 -6.94
C MET A 205 7.78 -9.20 -5.58
N SER A 206 7.61 -9.99 -4.50
CA SER A 206 8.05 -9.61 -3.15
C SER A 206 9.57 -9.45 -3.07
N LEU A 207 10.34 -10.29 -3.76
CA LEU A 207 11.81 -10.14 -3.84
C LEU A 207 12.21 -8.84 -4.55
N GLY A 208 11.55 -8.52 -5.66
CA GLY A 208 11.73 -7.25 -6.37
C GLY A 208 11.45 -6.07 -5.44
N MET A 209 10.29 -6.04 -4.81
CA MET A 209 9.94 -4.95 -3.89
C MET A 209 10.89 -4.82 -2.70
N SER A 210 11.27 -5.95 -2.09
CA SER A 210 12.20 -6.00 -0.95
C SER A 210 13.53 -5.34 -1.30
N SER A 211 14.08 -5.57 -2.49
CA SER A 211 15.36 -5.00 -2.90
C SER A 211 15.34 -3.47 -2.90
N ILE A 212 14.31 -2.84 -3.46
CA ILE A 212 14.20 -1.37 -3.52
C ILE A 212 13.92 -0.77 -2.14
N ILE A 213 13.05 -1.41 -1.34
CA ILE A 213 12.77 -0.95 0.02
C ILE A 213 14.02 -1.09 0.91
N ALA A 214 14.82 -2.15 0.72
CA ALA A 214 16.09 -2.29 1.41
C ALA A 214 17.09 -1.20 1.00
N ILE A 215 17.23 -0.91 -0.30
CA ILE A 215 18.12 0.16 -0.79
C ILE A 215 17.73 1.51 -0.19
N THR A 216 16.44 1.86 -0.19
CA THR A 216 15.96 3.14 0.38
C THR A 216 16.14 3.21 1.90
N ALA A 217 15.91 2.10 2.62
CA ALA A 217 16.16 2.03 4.05
C ALA A 217 17.66 2.17 4.40
N LEU A 218 18.54 1.46 3.68
CA LEU A 218 19.98 1.54 3.86
C LEU A 218 20.53 2.95 3.54
N ALA A 219 20.02 3.58 2.47
CA ALA A 219 20.34 4.96 2.13
C ALA A 219 19.96 5.92 3.27
N SER A 220 18.76 5.75 3.85
CA SER A 220 18.28 6.55 4.99
C SER A 220 19.19 6.42 6.22
N VAL A 221 19.63 5.20 6.55
CA VAL A 221 20.57 4.94 7.66
C VAL A 221 21.94 5.58 7.39
N LYS A 222 22.45 5.48 6.15
CA LYS A 222 23.74 6.06 5.76
C LYS A 222 23.73 7.60 5.83
N ILE A 223 22.66 8.23 5.35
CA ILE A 223 22.46 9.68 5.40
C ILE A 223 22.45 10.17 6.86
N ARG A 224 21.75 9.45 7.75
CA ARG A 224 21.68 9.80 9.18
C ARG A 224 23.04 9.72 9.87
N ASN A 225 23.83 8.68 9.57
CA ASN A 225 25.16 8.51 10.16
C ASN A 225 26.14 9.62 9.73
N SER A 226 25.93 10.21 8.56
CA SER A 226 26.85 11.19 7.99
C SER A 226 26.59 12.64 8.44
N SER A 227 25.55 12.93 9.24
CA SER A 227 25.14 14.32 9.51
C SER A 227 25.14 14.73 10.99
N LYS A 228 26.19 15.43 11.41
CA LYS A 228 26.11 16.45 12.47
C LYS A 228 25.84 17.82 11.80
N ASN A 229 24.69 18.41 12.08
CA ASN A 229 24.30 19.82 11.91
C ASN A 229 23.91 20.45 10.55
N ARG A 230 24.21 19.88 9.36
CA ARG A 230 23.89 20.59 8.09
C ARG A 230 22.64 20.08 7.33
N TYR A 231 22.17 18.86 7.57
CA TYR A 231 21.10 18.25 6.75
C TYR A 231 19.72 18.15 7.42
N SER A 232 19.57 18.54 8.69
CA SER A 232 18.29 18.48 9.41
C SER A 232 17.21 19.42 8.84
N LYS A 233 17.60 20.53 8.19
CA LYS A 233 16.66 21.43 7.48
C LYS A 233 16.25 20.87 6.11
N LEU A 234 17.21 20.37 5.32
CA LEU A 234 16.94 19.87 3.97
C LEU A 234 16.12 18.56 3.99
N LEU A 235 16.40 17.67 4.94
CA LEU A 235 15.61 16.45 5.17
C LEU A 235 14.19 16.76 5.65
N LYS A 236 14.00 17.81 6.46
CA LYS A 236 12.67 18.30 6.85
C LYS A 236 11.86 18.81 5.66
N TYR A 237 12.48 19.54 4.74
CA TYR A 237 11.81 20.02 3.53
C TYR A 237 11.48 18.89 2.56
N LEU A 238 12.34 17.87 2.46
CA LEU A 238 12.09 16.66 1.67
C LEU A 238 10.94 15.82 2.25
N ASP A 239 10.88 15.62 3.57
CA ASP A 239 9.78 14.90 4.24
C ASP A 239 8.45 15.65 4.10
N PHE A 240 8.44 16.98 4.27
CA PHE A 240 7.23 17.79 4.11
C PHE A 240 6.76 17.81 2.64
N GLY A 241 7.71 17.89 1.70
CA GLY A 241 7.43 17.81 0.27
C GLY A 241 6.86 16.45 -0.14
N ALA A 242 7.41 15.35 0.39
CA ALA A 242 6.88 14.01 0.15
C ALA A 242 5.45 13.86 0.68
N THR A 243 5.17 14.35 1.89
CA THR A 243 3.83 14.28 2.50
C THR A 243 2.80 15.10 1.70
N PHE A 244 3.20 16.25 1.18
CA PHE A 244 2.34 17.10 0.35
C PHE A 244 2.05 16.47 -1.03
N ILE A 245 3.07 15.90 -1.68
CA ILE A 245 2.94 15.16 -2.95
C ILE A 245 2.01 13.96 -2.80
N ILE A 246 2.13 13.27 -1.68
CA ILE A 246 1.32 12.12 -1.31
C ILE A 246 -0.16 12.50 -1.14
N ILE A 247 -0.46 13.59 -0.44
CA ILE A 247 -1.83 14.09 -0.26
C ILE A 247 -2.42 14.52 -1.61
N ILE A 248 -1.62 15.17 -2.46
CA ILE A 248 -2.04 15.58 -3.81
C ILE A 248 -2.32 14.36 -4.69
N LEU A 249 -1.47 13.34 -4.66
CA LEU A 249 -1.70 12.09 -5.38
C LEU A 249 -2.97 11.36 -4.92
N GLY A 250 -3.23 11.34 -3.60
CA GLY A 250 -4.48 10.80 -3.05
C GLY A 250 -5.72 11.58 -3.49
N LEU A 251 -5.64 12.91 -3.55
CA LEU A 251 -6.70 13.78 -4.06
C LEU A 251 -6.96 13.55 -5.56
N ILE A 252 -5.91 13.45 -6.37
CA ILE A 252 -6.02 13.20 -7.82
C ILE A 252 -6.66 11.84 -8.11
N LEU A 253 -6.33 10.80 -7.35
CA LEU A 253 -6.93 9.47 -7.49
C LEU A 253 -8.41 9.41 -7.10
N ILE A 254 -8.88 10.30 -6.22
CA ILE A 254 -10.29 10.38 -5.82
C ILE A 254 -11.11 11.20 -6.82
N LEU A 255 -10.47 12.16 -7.49
CA LEU A 255 -11.11 13.10 -8.41
C LEU A 255 -11.15 12.62 -9.87
N ASN A 256 -10.50 11.50 -10.18
CA ASN A 256 -10.32 10.98 -11.54
C ASN A 256 -10.65 9.50 -11.62
#